data_AF-A0A1F2SMH0-F1
#
_entry.id   AF-A0A1F2SMH0-F1
#
_cell.length_a   1.000
_cell.length_b   1.000
_cell.length_c   1.000
_cell.angle_alpha   90.00
_cell.angle_beta   90.00
_cell.angle_gamma   90.00
#
_symmetry.space_group_name_H-M   'P 1'
#
loop_
_entity.id
_entity.type
_entity.pdbx_description
1 polymer ?
#
loop_
_entity_poly.entity_id
_entity_poly.type
_entity_poly.pdbx_seq_one_letter_code
_entity_poly.pdbx_strand_id
1 'polypeptide(L)'
;MRFHAPSVSASADGDYYQVAFGPEESHEEAADPHEVRGPYLIVQRDFEMPCGEHCYIETHDERYVGHFPLRLTEISPTRLAFEIARKTNNHVEVSYALPASEFDEVRRIAEIIFGLREPELDDGAL
;
A
#
# COMPACT_ATOMS: atom_id res chain seq x y z
N MET A 1 -6.50 -9.43 8.42
CA MET A 1 -6.75 -9.74 7.02
C MET A 1 -5.52 -10.43 6.47
N ARG A 2 -5.71 -11.50 5.68
CA ARG A 2 -4.62 -12.22 5.04
C ARG A 2 -5.05 -12.69 3.66
N PHE A 3 -4.29 -12.38 2.62
CA PHE A 3 -4.56 -12.84 1.26
C PHE A 3 -3.29 -12.91 0.41
N HIS A 4 -3.41 -13.51 -0.76
CA HIS A 4 -2.37 -13.53 -1.80
C HIS A 4 -2.74 -12.55 -2.91
N ALA A 5 -1.79 -11.70 -3.29
CA ALA A 5 -1.93 -10.74 -4.39
C ALA A 5 -1.06 -11.19 -5.58
N PRO A 6 -1.67 -11.47 -6.75
CA PRO A 6 -0.93 -11.70 -7.99
C PRO A 6 -0.12 -10.50 -8.46
N SER A 7 -0.61 -9.28 -8.22
CA SER A 7 0.01 -8.03 -8.67
C SER A 7 0.38 -7.14 -7.50
N VAL A 8 1.48 -6.41 -7.65
CA VAL A 8 1.95 -5.37 -6.74
C VAL A 8 2.42 -4.18 -7.57
N SER A 9 2.03 -2.96 -7.18
CA SER A 9 2.54 -1.73 -7.76
C SER A 9 2.87 -0.71 -6.67
N ALA A 10 3.82 0.17 -6.96
CA ALA A 10 4.19 1.26 -6.10
C ALA A 10 4.32 2.55 -6.92
N SER A 11 3.97 3.68 -6.32
CA SER A 11 3.95 4.98 -7.00
C SER A 11 4.21 6.12 -6.03
N ALA A 12 4.84 7.17 -6.54
CA ALA A 12 5.00 8.45 -5.87
C ALA A 12 4.60 9.58 -6.82
N ASP A 13 3.87 10.58 -6.33
CA ASP A 13 3.49 11.79 -7.06
C ASP A 13 3.50 13.00 -6.11
N GLY A 14 4.55 13.83 -6.19
CA GLY A 14 4.80 14.86 -5.18
C GLY A 14 4.96 14.24 -3.78
N ASP A 15 4.16 14.74 -2.83
CA ASP A 15 4.15 14.24 -1.44
C ASP A 15 3.32 12.96 -1.25
N TYR A 16 2.64 12.49 -2.30
CA TYR A 16 1.76 11.34 -2.24
C TYR A 16 2.49 10.04 -2.56
N TYR A 17 2.33 9.04 -1.69
CA TYR A 17 2.95 7.72 -1.82
C TYR A 17 1.92 6.60 -1.70
N GLN A 18 2.01 5.59 -2.56
CA GLN A 18 1.09 4.46 -2.56
C GLN A 18 1.82 3.14 -2.85
N VAL A 19 1.41 2.07 -2.16
CA VAL A 19 1.60 0.68 -2.61
C VAL A 19 0.24 0.01 -2.75
N ALA A 20 0.00 -0.61 -3.89
CA ALA A 20 -1.22 -1.36 -4.19
C ALA A 20 -0.91 -2.84 -4.42
N PHE A 21 -1.81 -3.68 -3.92
CA PHE A 21 -1.79 -5.13 -4.02
C PHE A 21 -3.17 -5.56 -4.53
N GLY A 22 -3.23 -6.44 -5.52
CA GLY A 22 -4.51 -6.81 -6.08
C GLY A 22 -4.45 -7.95 -7.07
N PRO A 23 -5.60 -8.26 -7.71
CA PRO A 23 -5.61 -9.14 -8.87
C PRO A 23 -4.72 -8.59 -9.99
N GLU A 24 -4.34 -9.44 -10.94
CA GLU A 24 -3.76 -8.95 -12.19
C GLU A 24 -4.77 -8.01 -12.86
N GLU A 25 -4.29 -6.85 -13.35
CA GLU A 25 -5.13 -5.96 -14.14
C GLU A 25 -5.48 -6.68 -15.44
N SER A 26 -6.70 -7.20 -15.54
CA SER A 26 -7.20 -7.75 -16.80
C SER A 26 -7.43 -6.57 -17.74
N HIS A 27 -6.75 -6.56 -18.89
CA HIS A 27 -7.03 -5.66 -20.02
C HIS A 27 -8.45 -5.81 -20.62
N GLU A 28 -9.30 -6.68 -20.06
CA GLU A 28 -10.72 -6.73 -20.38
C GLU A 28 -11.41 -5.55 -19.68
N GLU A 29 -12.01 -4.66 -20.47
CA GLU A 29 -12.82 -3.55 -19.98
C GLU A 29 -13.86 -4.08 -18.98
N ALA A 30 -13.59 -3.91 -17.69
CA ALA A 30 -14.57 -4.18 -16.65
C ALA A 30 -15.83 -3.34 -16.98
N ALA A 31 -17.00 -3.96 -16.89
CA ALA A 31 -18.27 -3.28 -17.19
C ALA A 31 -18.50 -2.07 -16.28
N ASP A 32 -17.88 -2.07 -15.10
CA ASP A 32 -17.67 -0.92 -14.23
C ASP A 32 -16.16 -0.73 -14.01
N PRO A 33 -15.57 0.42 -14.40
CA PRO A 33 -14.15 0.71 -14.17
C PRO A 33 -13.76 0.78 -12.68
N HIS A 34 -14.73 0.79 -11.78
CA HIS A 34 -14.52 0.74 -10.33
C HIS A 34 -14.65 -0.68 -9.75
N GLU A 35 -15.05 -1.69 -10.53
CA GLU A 35 -15.20 -3.07 -10.04
C GLU A 35 -13.84 -3.77 -9.96
N VAL A 36 -13.27 -3.85 -8.75
CA VAL A 36 -12.11 -4.70 -8.48
C VAL A 36 -12.57 -6.12 -8.16
N ARG A 37 -12.28 -7.07 -9.07
CA ARG A 37 -12.66 -8.48 -8.88
C ARG A 37 -11.60 -9.23 -8.07
N GLY A 38 -11.77 -9.22 -6.75
CA GLY A 38 -11.01 -10.05 -5.82
C GLY A 38 -10.39 -9.28 -4.65
N PRO A 39 -9.65 -9.98 -3.78
CA PRO A 39 -8.95 -9.35 -2.67
C PRO A 39 -7.92 -8.33 -3.17
N TYR A 40 -7.95 -7.13 -2.61
CA TYR A 40 -6.99 -6.06 -2.87
C TYR A 40 -6.65 -5.30 -1.58
N LEU A 41 -5.54 -4.57 -1.59
CA LEU A 41 -5.12 -3.65 -0.54
C LEU A 41 -4.37 -2.48 -1.19
N ILE A 42 -4.71 -1.26 -0.80
CA ILE A 42 -3.96 -0.05 -1.10
C ILE A 42 -3.58 0.58 0.23
N VAL A 43 -2.30 0.90 0.39
CA VAL A 43 -1.79 1.67 1.54
C VAL A 43 -1.22 2.97 1.00
N GLN A 44 -1.68 4.09 1.53
CA GLN A 44 -1.35 5.42 1.03
C GLN A 44 -0.86 6.32 2.17
N ARG A 45 0.10 7.18 1.86
CA ARG A 45 0.55 8.28 2.73
C ARG A 45 0.28 9.61 2.03
N ASP A 46 -0.22 10.56 2.81
CA ASP A 46 -0.58 11.92 2.37
C ASP A 46 -1.62 11.95 1.21
N PHE A 47 -2.60 11.05 1.27
CA PHE A 47 -3.78 11.04 0.40
C PHE A 47 -4.82 12.06 0.84
N GLU A 48 -5.29 12.92 -0.07
CA GLU A 48 -6.26 14.02 0.10
C GLU A 48 -5.89 15.12 1.12
N MET A 49 -5.24 14.77 2.24
CA MET A 49 -4.74 15.68 3.26
C MET A 49 -3.40 15.17 3.83
N PRO A 50 -2.54 16.07 4.36
CA PRO A 50 -1.35 15.67 5.09
C PRO A 50 -1.75 14.75 6.26
N CYS A 51 -1.37 13.48 6.19
CA CYS A 51 -1.80 12.46 7.14
C CYS A 51 -0.89 12.41 8.37
N GLY A 52 0.29 13.05 8.33
CA GLY A 52 1.23 13.10 9.45
C GLY A 52 1.75 11.70 9.80
N GLU A 53 1.37 11.19 10.98
CA GLU A 53 1.69 9.83 11.43
C GLU A 53 0.67 8.77 10.97
N HIS A 54 -0.41 9.18 10.29
CA HIS A 54 -1.42 8.27 9.77
C HIS A 54 -1.15 7.89 8.32
N CYS A 55 -1.65 6.73 7.93
CA CYS A 55 -1.75 6.28 6.55
C CYS A 55 -3.20 5.91 6.27
N TYR A 56 -3.63 6.08 5.03
CA TYR A 56 -4.93 5.59 4.58
C TYR A 56 -4.81 4.15 4.09
N ILE A 57 -5.79 3.33 4.44
CA ILE A 57 -5.98 1.98 3.92
C ILE A 57 -7.26 1.96 3.10
N GLU A 58 -7.16 1.45 1.88
CA GLU A 58 -8.30 1.03 1.06
C GLU A 58 -8.21 -0.47 0.78
N THR A 59 -9.33 -1.20 0.89
CA THR A 59 -9.34 -2.64 0.66
C THR A 59 -10.77 -3.16 0.54
N HIS A 60 -10.93 -4.32 -0.08
CA HIS A 60 -12.18 -5.08 -0.17
C HIS A 60 -12.83 -5.43 1.20
N ASP A 61 -12.07 -5.40 2.30
CA ASP A 61 -12.60 -5.60 3.65
C ASP A 61 -12.83 -4.26 4.35
N GLU A 62 -14.06 -3.73 4.28
CA GLU A 62 -14.46 -2.42 4.83
C GLU A 62 -14.04 -2.20 6.29
N ARG A 63 -13.87 -3.27 7.08
CA ARG A 63 -13.43 -3.16 8.47
C ARG A 63 -12.01 -2.61 8.60
N TYR A 64 -11.21 -2.64 7.53
CA TYR A 64 -9.83 -2.19 7.46
C TYR A 64 -9.67 -0.82 6.81
N VAL A 65 -10.73 -0.26 6.21
CA VAL A 65 -10.67 1.02 5.48
C VAL A 65 -10.60 2.20 6.45
N GLY A 66 -9.76 3.19 6.13
CA GLY A 66 -9.66 4.45 6.87
C GLY A 66 -8.23 4.89 7.18
N HIS A 67 -8.12 5.95 7.98
CA HIS A 67 -6.85 6.55 8.41
C HIS A 67 -6.37 5.97 9.74
N PHE A 68 -5.15 5.43 9.79
CA PHE A 68 -4.61 4.81 10.99
C PHE A 68 -3.10 5.02 11.15
N PRO A 69 -2.58 5.00 12.39
CA PRO A 69 -1.16 4.77 12.61
C PRO A 69 -0.84 3.32 12.28
N LEU A 70 0.19 3.12 11.44
CA LEU A 70 0.62 1.80 11.00
C LEU A 70 2.02 1.47 11.50
N ARG A 71 2.29 0.18 11.73
CA ARG A 71 3.61 -0.32 12.08
C ARG A 71 4.00 -1.46 11.16
N LEU A 72 5.01 -1.23 10.31
CA LEU A 72 5.56 -2.28 9.47
C LEU A 72 6.19 -3.38 10.34
N THR A 73 5.85 -4.63 10.05
CA THR A 73 6.39 -5.80 10.75
C THR A 73 7.28 -6.64 9.85
N GLU A 74 6.99 -6.69 8.55
CA GLU A 74 7.78 -7.42 7.56
C GLU A 74 7.58 -6.80 6.18
N ILE A 75 8.68 -6.66 5.43
CA ILE A 75 8.65 -6.44 3.99
C ILE A 75 9.77 -7.26 3.33
N SER A 76 9.40 -8.05 2.33
CA SER A 76 10.30 -8.93 1.58
C SER A 76 9.80 -9.10 0.14
N PRO A 77 10.58 -9.70 -0.78
CA PRO A 77 10.12 -9.96 -2.14
C PRO A 77 8.87 -10.85 -2.25
N THR A 78 8.44 -11.48 -1.17
CA THR A 78 7.28 -12.38 -1.16
C THR A 78 6.19 -12.03 -0.16
N ARG A 79 6.38 -11.00 0.67
CA ARG A 79 5.46 -10.70 1.77
C ARG A 79 5.55 -9.27 2.26
N LEU A 80 4.38 -8.68 2.52
CA LEU A 80 4.20 -7.48 3.32
C LEU A 80 3.33 -7.84 4.52
N ALA A 81 3.74 -7.44 5.72
CA ALA A 81 2.91 -7.55 6.92
C ALA A 81 3.06 -6.32 7.81
N PHE A 82 1.95 -5.83 8.35
CA PHE A 82 1.93 -4.69 9.26
C PHE A 82 0.77 -4.78 10.25
N GLU A 83 0.86 -3.91 11.25
CA GLU A 83 -0.19 -3.73 12.24
C GLU A 83 -0.80 -2.34 12.15
N ILE A 84 -2.11 -2.28 12.36
CA ILE A 84 -2.90 -1.08 12.55
C ILE A 84 -2.99 -0.84 14.06
N ALA A 85 -2.71 0.37 14.54
CA ALA A 85 -2.77 0.73 15.95
C ALA A 85 -4.21 0.77 16.51
N ARG A 86 -4.87 -0.40 16.62
CA ARG A 86 -6.22 -0.59 17.15
C ARG A 86 -6.39 -1.97 17.82
N LYS A 87 -7.52 -2.17 18.52
CA LYS A 87 -7.77 -3.38 19.34
C LYS A 87 -8.15 -4.62 18.55
N THR A 88 -8.93 -4.47 17.48
CA THR A 88 -9.47 -5.58 16.68
C THR A 88 -9.21 -5.32 15.21
N ASN A 89 -9.20 -6.38 14.39
CA ASN A 89 -8.90 -6.28 12.97
C ASN A 89 -7.56 -5.54 12.72
N ASN A 90 -6.56 -5.78 13.55
CA ASN A 90 -5.35 -4.96 13.59
C ASN A 90 -4.19 -5.51 12.75
N HIS A 91 -4.23 -6.78 12.34
CA HIS A 91 -3.15 -7.38 11.56
C HIS A 91 -3.51 -7.47 10.07
N VAL A 92 -2.57 -7.12 9.19
CA VAL A 92 -2.66 -7.25 7.74
C VAL A 92 -1.43 -7.99 7.24
N GLU A 93 -1.66 -9.00 6.39
CA GLU A 93 -0.61 -9.75 5.71
C GLU A 93 -1.01 -9.97 4.25
N VAL A 94 -0.08 -9.67 3.33
CA VAL A 94 -0.23 -9.93 1.91
C VAL A 94 0.98 -10.73 1.43
N SER A 95 0.73 -11.87 0.80
CA SER A 95 1.78 -12.61 0.08
C SER A 95 1.76 -12.27 -1.41
N TYR A 96 2.92 -12.19 -2.02
CA TYR A 96 3.12 -11.90 -3.45
C TYR A 96 4.41 -12.56 -3.94
N ALA A 97 4.79 -12.32 -5.18
CA ALA A 97 6.09 -12.72 -5.71
C ALA A 97 6.63 -11.63 -6.64
N LEU A 98 7.70 -10.95 -6.22
CA LEU A 98 8.38 -9.94 -7.02
C LEU A 98 9.83 -10.37 -7.33
N PRO A 99 10.32 -10.12 -8.56
CA PRO A 99 11.74 -10.18 -8.83
C PRO A 99 12.47 -9.07 -8.05
N ALA A 100 13.76 -9.31 -7.73
CA ALA A 100 14.54 -8.38 -6.93
C ALA A 100 14.59 -6.95 -7.51
N SER A 101 14.60 -6.82 -8.84
CA SER A 101 14.61 -5.53 -9.55
C SER A 101 13.35 -4.69 -9.32
N GLU A 102 12.18 -5.32 -9.18
CA GLU A 102 10.90 -4.64 -8.94
C GLU A 102 10.65 -4.44 -7.44
N PHE A 103 11.19 -5.34 -6.61
CA PHE A 103 11.05 -5.24 -5.16
C PHE A 103 11.72 -3.99 -4.57
N ASP A 104 12.82 -3.50 -5.15
CA ASP A 104 13.53 -2.34 -4.62
C ASP A 104 12.65 -1.07 -4.57
N GLU A 105 11.82 -0.86 -5.59
CA GLU A 105 10.90 0.27 -5.65
C GLU A 105 9.75 0.10 -4.64
N VAL A 106 9.13 -1.08 -4.60
CA VAL A 106 8.07 -1.40 -3.63
C VAL A 106 8.57 -1.24 -2.20
N ARG A 107 9.77 -1.74 -1.91
CA ARG A 107 10.42 -1.58 -0.60
C ARG A 107 10.62 -0.11 -0.26
N ARG A 108 11.20 0.66 -1.18
CA ARG A 108 11.45 2.09 -0.97
C ARG A 108 10.17 2.84 -0.62
N ILE A 109 9.12 2.68 -1.42
CA ILE A 109 7.85 3.39 -1.22
C ILE A 109 7.16 2.93 0.06
N ALA A 110 7.16 1.63 0.36
CA ALA A 110 6.63 1.13 1.62
C ALA A 110 7.39 1.70 2.83
N GLU A 111 8.72 1.73 2.80
CA GLU A 111 9.53 2.33 3.88
C GLU A 111 9.17 3.80 4.13
N ILE A 112 8.86 4.58 3.07
CA ILE A 112 8.36 5.96 3.21
C ILE A 112 6.96 5.97 3.83
N ILE A 113 6.02 5.17 3.32
CA ILE A 113 4.65 5.09 3.85
C ILE A 113 4.65 4.76 5.35
N PHE A 114 5.45 3.78 5.76
CA PHE A 114 5.53 3.34 7.17
C PHE A 114 6.49 4.17 8.04
N GLY A 115 7.03 5.28 7.53
CA GLY A 115 7.87 6.21 8.29
C GLY A 115 9.26 5.66 8.69
N LEU A 116 9.77 4.67 7.95
CA LEU A 116 11.12 4.13 8.11
C LEU A 116 12.16 4.88 7.26
N ARG A 117 11.69 5.66 6.29
CA ARG A 117 12.49 6.48 5.38
C ARG A 117 11.82 7.84 5.20
N GLU A 118 12.62 8.90 5.12
CA GLU A 118 12.11 10.25 4.84
C GLU A 118 11.57 10.33 3.40
N PRO A 119 10.48 11.09 3.17
CA PRO A 119 10.04 11.48 1.84
C PRO A 119 11.16 12.15 1.05
N GLU A 120 11.17 11.94 -0.26
CA GLU A 120 12.10 12.60 -1.15
C GLU A 120 11.59 14.03 -1.38
N LEU A 121 12.25 15.02 -0.75
CA LEU A 121 11.96 16.42 -0.98
C LEU A 121 12.20 16.73 -2.47
N ASP A 122 11.18 17.28 -3.14
CA ASP A 122 11.39 17.90 -4.43
C ASP A 122 12.16 19.21 -4.20
N ASP A 123 13.48 19.19 -4.42
CA ASP A 123 14.35 20.38 -4.37
C ASP A 123 14.07 21.37 -5.55
N GLY A 124 12.97 21.19 -6.29
CA GLY A 124 12.67 21.83 -7.56
C GLY A 124 11.82 23.11 -7.57
N ALA A 125 11.66 23.82 -6.44
CA ALA A 125 10.93 25.10 -6.40
C ALA A 125 11.83 26.29 -6.00
N LEU A 126 12.69 26.73 -6.92
CA LEU A 126 13.22 28.11 -6.98
C LEU A 126 13.28 28.62 -8.42
#